data_AF-A0A952FHN6-F1
#
_entry.id   AF-A0A952FHN6-F1
#
_cell.length_a   1.000
_cell.length_b   1.000
_cell.length_c   1.000
_cell.angle_alpha   90.00
_cell.angle_beta   90.00
_cell.angle_gamma   90.00
#
_symmetry.space_group_name_H-M   'P 1'
#
loop_
_entity.id
_entity.type
_entity.pdbx_description
1 polymer ?
#
loop_
_entity_poly.entity_id
_entity_poly.type
_entity_poly.pdbx_seq_one_letter_code
_entity_poly.pdbx_strand_id
1 'polypeptide(L)'
;PEEIDIAVAVDRIERATTLQIRRLSHRWAGLRSFVADKTPVLGFDPMAPGFFWCAGQGGYGFQTAPAMARLGTALLRGDPVPEDLARLGVTAAALSPARFRAGAGSPITTETHP
;
A
#
# COMPACT_ATOMS: atom_id res chain seq x y z
N PRO A 1 -2.86 -13.18 16.99
CA PRO A 1 -4.32 -13.03 16.76
C PRO A 1 -5.04 -13.47 18.02
N GLU A 2 -6.13 -12.81 18.37
CA GLU A 2 -6.90 -13.15 19.55
C GLU A 2 -7.78 -14.38 19.31
N GLU A 3 -8.23 -15.04 20.38
CA GLU A 3 -9.10 -16.22 20.25
C GLU A 3 -10.42 -15.90 19.56
N ILE A 4 -10.96 -14.70 19.79
CA ILE A 4 -12.17 -14.24 19.13
C ILE A 4 -11.98 -14.05 17.62
N ASP A 5 -10.83 -13.53 17.17
CA ASP A 5 -10.52 -13.39 15.73
C ASP A 5 -10.56 -14.76 15.04
N ILE A 6 -9.99 -15.76 15.73
CA ILE A 6 -9.91 -17.12 15.25
C ILE A 6 -11.29 -17.77 15.19
N ALA A 7 -12.09 -17.64 16.24
CA ALA A 7 -13.45 -18.18 16.29
C ALA A 7 -14.34 -17.58 15.20
N VAL A 8 -14.27 -16.25 14.99
CA VAL A 8 -15.00 -15.56 13.91
C VAL A 8 -14.54 -16.04 12.53
N ALA A 9 -13.24 -16.23 12.31
CA ALA A 9 -12.74 -16.76 11.05
C ALA A 9 -13.23 -18.20 10.78
N VAL A 10 -13.24 -19.05 11.80
CA VAL A 10 -13.76 -20.42 11.71
C VAL A 10 -15.25 -20.43 11.36
N ASP A 11 -16.08 -19.72 12.14
CA ASP A 11 -17.52 -19.63 11.90
C ASP A 11 -17.84 -19.14 10.48
N ARG A 12 -17.11 -18.13 9.99
CA ARG A 12 -17.28 -17.62 8.61
C ARG A 12 -16.96 -18.67 7.55
N ILE A 13 -15.89 -19.46 7.72
CA ILE A 13 -15.52 -20.50 6.77
C ILE A 13 -16.55 -21.64 6.78
N GLU A 14 -16.98 -22.08 7.96
CA GLU A 14 -17.96 -23.18 8.10
C GLU A 14 -19.37 -22.79 7.65
N ARG A 15 -19.73 -21.50 7.68
CA ARG A 15 -20.98 -21.00 7.08
C ARG A 15 -20.89 -20.88 5.56
N ALA A 16 -19.73 -20.52 5.03
CA ALA A 16 -19.53 -20.31 3.60
C ALA A 16 -19.19 -21.60 2.82
N THR A 17 -18.84 -22.67 3.52
CA THR A 17 -18.36 -23.93 2.95
C THR A 17 -18.90 -25.12 3.76
N THR A 18 -18.72 -26.34 3.29
CA THR A 18 -19.04 -27.56 4.07
C THR A 18 -17.85 -28.06 4.91
N LEU A 19 -16.78 -27.26 5.03
CA LEU A 19 -15.61 -27.64 5.82
C LEU A 19 -15.98 -27.68 7.31
N GLN A 20 -15.26 -28.52 8.06
CA GLN A 20 -15.40 -28.65 9.52
C GLN A 20 -14.02 -28.50 10.15
N ILE A 21 -13.77 -27.36 10.80
CA ILE A 21 -12.47 -26.99 11.34
C ILE A 21 -12.37 -27.48 12.79
N ARG A 22 -11.80 -28.68 12.98
CA ARG A 22 -11.71 -29.30 14.31
C ARG A 22 -10.49 -28.88 15.12
N ARG A 23 -9.36 -28.58 14.45
CA ARG A 23 -8.10 -28.20 15.09
C ARG A 23 -7.27 -27.33 14.17
N LEU A 24 -6.69 -26.28 14.73
CA LEU A 24 -5.73 -25.40 14.05
C LEU A 24 -4.31 -25.87 14.34
N SER A 25 -3.54 -26.23 13.32
CA SER A 25 -2.14 -26.65 13.45
C SER A 25 -1.22 -25.46 13.74
N HIS A 26 -1.44 -24.34 13.06
CA HIS A 26 -0.66 -23.12 13.22
C HIS A 26 -1.56 -21.88 13.11
N ARG A 27 -1.16 -20.81 13.81
CA ARG A 27 -1.86 -19.53 13.83
C ARG A 27 -0.84 -18.42 13.86
N TRP A 28 -0.98 -17.45 12.96
CA TRP A 28 -0.15 -16.26 12.92
C TRP A 28 -0.99 -15.09 12.40
N ALA A 29 -0.51 -13.88 12.64
CA ALA A 29 -1.07 -12.67 12.05
C ALA A 29 0.08 -11.83 11.48
N GLY A 30 -0.15 -11.24 10.33
CA GLY A 30 0.75 -10.28 9.71
C GLY A 30 0.09 -8.90 9.64
N LEU A 31 0.89 -7.84 9.77
CA LEU A 31 0.42 -6.48 9.52
C LEU A 31 0.39 -6.22 8.02
N ARG A 32 -0.72 -5.63 7.55
CA ARG A 32 -0.86 -5.12 6.19
C ARG A 32 -0.94 -3.61 6.27
N SER A 33 0.03 -2.92 5.69
CA SER A 33 0.10 -1.46 5.71
C SER A 33 -0.54 -0.87 4.46
N PHE A 34 -1.42 0.10 4.66
CA PHE A 34 -2.11 0.82 3.59
C PHE A 34 -1.94 2.32 3.78
N VAL A 35 -1.93 3.05 2.67
CA VAL A 35 -2.16 4.50 2.64
C VAL A 35 -3.64 4.76 2.28
N ALA A 36 -4.08 6.02 2.40
CA ALA A 36 -5.50 6.39 2.33
C ALA A 36 -6.19 5.93 1.04
N ASP A 37 -5.50 6.00 -0.10
CA ASP A 37 -6.02 5.60 -1.42
C ASP A 37 -5.85 4.10 -1.73
N LYS A 38 -5.29 3.33 -0.79
CA LYS A 38 -4.97 1.90 -0.94
C LYS A 38 -4.13 1.57 -2.18
N THR A 39 -3.38 2.55 -2.70
CA THR A 39 -2.39 2.38 -3.77
C THR A 39 -1.00 2.41 -3.13
N PRO A 40 -0.06 1.51 -3.47
CA PRO A 40 1.27 1.54 -2.86
C PRO A 40 2.01 2.85 -3.17
N VAL A 41 3.02 3.16 -2.38
CA VAL A 41 3.88 4.33 -2.55
C VAL A 41 5.26 3.87 -3.01
N LEU A 42 5.70 4.42 -4.14
CA LEU A 42 7.00 4.17 -4.73
C LEU A 42 7.54 5.46 -5.35
N GLY A 43 8.62 6.00 -4.79
CA GLY A 43 9.24 7.24 -5.29
C GLY A 43 9.93 8.09 -4.23
N PHE A 44 10.69 9.08 -4.68
CA PHE A 44 11.38 10.02 -3.80
C PHE A 44 10.41 10.94 -3.05
N ASP A 45 10.73 11.22 -1.78
CA ASP A 45 10.02 12.22 -1.00
C ASP A 45 10.43 13.64 -1.43
N PRO A 46 9.49 14.53 -1.82
CA PRO A 46 9.84 15.88 -2.22
C PRO A 46 10.35 16.76 -1.06
N MET A 47 10.13 16.38 0.20
CA MET A 47 10.63 17.10 1.38
C MET A 47 11.88 16.47 2.03
N ALA A 48 12.27 15.26 1.63
CA ALA A 48 13.45 14.60 2.19
C ALA A 48 14.38 14.17 1.03
N PRO A 49 15.32 15.05 0.62
CA PRO A 49 16.26 14.75 -0.45
C PRO A 49 16.99 13.42 -0.21
N GLY A 50 16.98 12.56 -1.23
CA GLY A 50 17.61 11.23 -1.18
C GLY A 50 16.77 10.14 -0.49
N PHE A 51 15.62 10.47 0.10
CA PHE A 51 14.74 9.47 0.72
C PHE A 51 13.76 8.87 -0.30
N PHE A 52 13.77 7.56 -0.46
CA PHE A 52 12.90 6.84 -1.40
C PHE A 52 11.89 5.95 -0.65
N TRP A 53 10.60 6.17 -0.90
CA TRP A 53 9.52 5.37 -0.33
C TRP A 53 9.34 4.06 -1.11
N CYS A 54 9.20 2.95 -0.38
CA CYS A 54 8.67 1.68 -0.88
C CYS A 54 7.71 1.12 0.19
N ALA A 55 6.47 1.59 0.18
CA ALA A 55 5.54 1.39 1.29
C ALA A 55 4.10 1.15 0.81
N GLY A 56 3.21 0.78 1.73
CA GLY A 56 1.78 0.68 1.46
C GLY A 56 1.36 -0.49 0.57
N GLN A 57 2.11 -1.60 0.58
CA GLN A 57 1.87 -2.78 -0.25
C GLN A 57 0.57 -3.54 0.10
N GLY A 58 -0.14 -3.13 1.15
CA GLY A 58 -1.43 -3.69 1.53
C GLY A 58 -1.35 -5.20 1.73
N GLY A 59 -2.20 -5.95 1.01
CA GLY A 59 -2.08 -7.42 0.94
C GLY A 59 -1.82 -7.96 -0.45
N TYR A 60 -1.26 -7.12 -1.30
CA TYR A 60 -0.87 -7.50 -2.65
C TYR A 60 0.65 -7.45 -2.81
N GLY A 61 1.41 -7.22 -1.72
CA GLY A 61 2.87 -7.16 -1.76
C GLY A 61 3.55 -8.40 -2.32
N PHE A 62 3.02 -9.60 -2.07
CA PHE A 62 3.60 -10.82 -2.65
C PHE A 62 3.38 -10.90 -4.16
N GLN A 63 2.13 -10.73 -4.62
CA GLN A 63 1.80 -10.83 -6.04
C GLN A 63 2.40 -9.69 -6.90
N THR A 64 2.59 -8.49 -6.33
CA THR A 64 3.16 -7.36 -7.06
C THR A 64 4.68 -7.23 -6.91
N ALA A 65 5.33 -8.03 -6.06
CA ALA A 65 6.76 -7.90 -5.75
C ALA A 65 7.66 -7.81 -7.00
N PRO A 66 7.53 -8.65 -8.04
CA PRO A 66 8.39 -8.58 -9.22
C PRO A 66 8.24 -7.25 -9.98
N ALA A 67 7.00 -6.77 -10.17
CA ALA A 67 6.73 -5.52 -10.86
C ALA A 67 7.19 -4.32 -10.02
N MET A 68 6.94 -4.34 -8.71
CA MET A 68 7.35 -3.29 -7.77
C MET A 68 8.88 -3.18 -7.67
N ALA A 69 9.61 -4.29 -7.69
CA ALA A 69 11.08 -4.27 -7.66
C ALA A 69 11.66 -3.67 -8.94
N ARG A 70 11.14 -4.08 -10.11
CA ARG A 70 11.55 -3.54 -11.43
C ARG A 70 11.27 -2.06 -11.52
N LEU A 71 10.05 -1.65 -11.17
CA LEU A 71 9.64 -0.26 -11.20
C LEU A 71 10.42 0.58 -10.19
N GLY A 72 10.57 0.10 -8.97
CA GLY A 72 11.31 0.81 -7.91
C GLY A 72 12.77 1.04 -8.29
N THR A 73 13.41 0.04 -8.90
CA THR A 73 14.79 0.17 -9.40
C THR A 73 14.90 1.24 -10.48
N ALA A 74 13.99 1.25 -11.46
CA ALA A 74 13.96 2.26 -12.52
C ALA A 74 13.79 3.67 -11.93
N LEU A 75 12.78 3.86 -11.07
CA LEU A 75 12.51 5.17 -10.45
C LEU A 75 13.65 5.64 -9.54
N LEU A 76 14.33 4.73 -8.83
CA LEU A 76 15.47 5.05 -7.99
C LEU A 76 16.67 5.56 -8.81
N ARG A 77 16.84 5.07 -10.04
CA ARG A 77 17.89 5.49 -10.99
C ARG A 77 17.53 6.74 -11.78
N GLY A 78 16.29 7.21 -11.69
CA GLY A 78 15.78 8.29 -12.55
C GLY A 78 15.38 7.83 -13.95
N ASP A 79 15.28 6.52 -14.16
CA ASP A 79 14.82 5.93 -15.43
C ASP A 79 13.29 6.06 -15.57
N PRO A 80 12.76 6.04 -16.80
CA PRO A 80 11.32 6.00 -17.04
C PRO A 80 10.68 4.69 -16.52
N VAL A 81 9.35 4.70 -16.38
CA VAL A 81 8.57 3.49 -16.08
C VAL A 81 8.84 2.43 -17.16
N PRO A 82 9.13 1.16 -16.79
CA PRO A 82 9.30 0.08 -17.76
C PRO A 82 8.10 -0.02 -18.72
N GLU A 83 8.39 -0.14 -20.02
CA GLU A 83 7.37 0.00 -21.08
C GLU A 83 6.20 -0.98 -20.92
N ASP A 84 6.46 -2.21 -20.50
CA ASP A 84 5.44 -3.22 -20.25
C ASP A 84 4.49 -2.81 -19.12
N LEU A 85 5.00 -2.16 -18.07
CA LEU A 85 4.19 -1.64 -16.97
C LEU A 85 3.43 -0.37 -17.40
N ALA A 86 4.07 0.50 -18.17
CA ALA A 86 3.44 1.70 -18.72
C ALA A 86 2.25 1.35 -19.62
N ARG A 87 2.37 0.29 -20.45
CA ARG A 87 1.31 -0.23 -21.31
C ARG A 87 0.10 -0.76 -20.52
N LEU A 88 0.32 -1.20 -19.28
CA LEU A 88 -0.73 -1.60 -18.33
C LEU A 88 -1.32 -0.39 -17.58
N GLY A 89 -0.94 0.84 -17.92
CA GLY A 89 -1.43 2.07 -17.29
C GLY A 89 -0.70 2.47 -16.01
N VAL A 90 0.43 1.83 -15.67
CA VAL A 90 1.21 2.21 -14.50
C VAL A 90 1.95 3.51 -14.78
N THR A 91 1.80 4.50 -13.90
CA THR A 91 2.52 5.78 -13.98
C THR A 91 3.32 6.04 -12.71
N ALA A 92 4.46 6.73 -12.83
CA ALA A 92 5.24 7.16 -11.67
C ALA A 92 4.44 8.12 -10.77
N ALA A 93 3.62 8.99 -11.36
CA ALA A 93 2.78 9.94 -10.64
C ALA A 93 1.75 9.25 -9.72
N ALA A 94 1.13 8.16 -10.19
CA ALA A 94 0.17 7.39 -9.39
C ALA A 94 0.78 6.72 -8.15
N LEU A 95 2.09 6.46 -8.16
CA LEU A 95 2.82 5.81 -7.07
C LEU A 95 3.65 6.80 -6.24
N SER A 96 3.89 8.01 -6.74
CA SER A 96 4.68 9.02 -6.07
C SER A 96 4.06 9.44 -4.73
N PRO A 97 4.85 9.61 -3.65
CA PRO A 97 4.36 10.17 -2.39
C PRO A 97 3.81 11.60 -2.57
N ALA A 98 4.23 12.33 -3.61
CA ALA A 98 3.76 13.67 -3.90
C ALA A 98 2.24 13.76 -4.13
N ARG A 99 1.59 12.66 -4.54
CA ARG A 99 0.15 12.63 -4.82
C ARG A 99 -0.72 12.99 -3.61
N PHE A 100 -0.22 12.77 -2.39
CA PHE A 100 -0.94 13.12 -1.17
C PHE A 100 -0.81 14.59 -0.78
N ARG A 101 0.02 15.38 -1.48
CA ARG A 101 0.26 16.79 -1.17
C ARG A 101 -0.65 17.75 -1.92
N ALA A 102 -1.36 17.29 -2.96
CA ALA A 102 -2.26 18.10 -3.76
C ALA A 102 -3.50 18.64 -3.00
N GLY A 103 -3.64 18.34 -1.69
CA GLY A 103 -4.66 18.90 -0.80
C GLY A 103 -4.14 19.78 0.35
N ALA A 104 -2.82 20.02 0.47
CA ALA A 104 -2.23 20.81 1.56
C ALA A 104 -2.08 22.31 1.23
N GLY A 105 -2.97 22.84 0.39
CA GLY A 105 -2.97 24.22 -0.07
C GLY A 105 -4.32 24.89 0.16
N SER A 106 -4.62 25.23 1.40
CA SER A 106 -5.43 26.42 1.69
C SER A 106 -4.59 27.29 2.61
N PRO A 107 -4.25 28.53 2.25
CA PRO A 107 -3.59 29.42 3.19
C PRO A 107 -4.51 29.56 4.42
N ILE A 108 -3.93 29.44 5.60
CA ILE A 108 -4.61 29.87 6.83
C ILE A 108 -4.86 31.36 6.64
N THR A 109 -6.10 31.73 6.36
CA THR A 109 -6.54 33.12 6.46
C THR A 109 -6.51 33.46 7.94
N THR A 110 -5.50 34.18 8.38
CA THR A 110 -5.51 34.81 9.70
C THR A 110 -6.48 35.98 9.63
N GLU A 111 -7.74 35.76 9.99
CA GLU A 111 -8.63 36.86 10.36
C GLU A 111 -8.24 37.35 11.75
N THR A 112 -7.43 38.41 11.79
CA THR A 112 -7.40 39.32 12.93
C THR A 112 -8.68 40.14 12.91
N HIS A 113 -9.58 39.88 13.87
CA HIS A 113 -10.64 40.81 14.21
C HIS A 113 -10.14 41.86 15.23
N PRO A 114 -10.62 43.11 15.15
CA PRO A 114 -10.31 44.18 16.11
C PRO A 114 -10.86 43.92 17.50
#